data_AF-A0A8H6RUX1-F1
#
_entry.id   AF-A0A8H6RUX1-F1
#
_cell.length_a   1.000
_cell.length_b   1.000
_cell.length_c   1.000
_cell.angle_alpha   90.00
_cell.angle_beta   90.00
_cell.angle_gamma   90.00
#
_symmetry.space_group_name_H-M   'P 1'
#
loop_
_entity.id
_entity.type
_entity.pdbx_description
1 polymer ?
#
loop_
_entity_poly.entity_id
_entity_poly.type
_entity_poly.pdbx_seq_one_letter_code
_entity_poly.pdbx_strand_id
1 'polypeptide(L)'
;MGSAPYHEAKMAHVNLMIDTIIANLPEEGIRSVLRSMLAADPTITPTFEDRTRVYLEKSSMDVEERFFNVGKNRAEQTAEFHNAQQRLRCMLGCGMCYESIPLLTAIVQQASSLQQLSPSLEQALSVVDGDIIQAITAIQKTLLMPSGTRSLTGPEKTPILRLEKALCQCQDICRASGQPFSFERGLTALQASSMSSEGSNASSPVNGTHSINLITVPPLPAGIETFQLGDRSLPRLFSGLWQLSSPSWGTTSIHKIKKQFQRYAAQGFTAFDMADHYGDAEVIFGKFRASCTQPEAVFGATKWCIFTPTQVTADLVQANISERCERMSSDHVDLLQFHWQFYNDPQYIKALKLLQADKRVHKLGLCNFDTQRMAEIAEAGVKIHTNQVQFSLVDSRPAYKMGKICMKHGIKLLTYGTLLGGFIAEKWLGSPEPELFSNDITPSQRKYYEMILNWGSWSLFQELLRVLKTIADKHNVSITNVATRWVLDFPYVGAVIVGTRWGVSDNAEDNLKTYGLKLDDTDRAMIEEVQARTRRDQLIDLLGDCGGEYR
;
A
#
# COMPACT_ATOMS: atom_id res chain seq x y z
N MET A 1 30.81 -10.89 -0.49
CA MET A 1 31.71 -10.66 0.66
C MET A 1 31.10 -11.35 1.87
N GLY A 2 31.89 -12.15 2.60
CA GLY A 2 31.57 -12.73 3.91
C GLY A 2 30.53 -13.86 3.91
N SER A 3 30.97 -15.12 3.80
CA SER A 3 30.18 -16.26 4.29
C SER A 3 29.93 -16.06 5.79
N ALA A 4 28.67 -15.92 6.20
CA ALA A 4 28.32 -15.92 7.62
C ALA A 4 28.87 -17.21 8.26
N PRO A 5 29.43 -17.14 9.48
CA PRO A 5 29.96 -18.32 10.13
C PRO A 5 28.82 -19.33 10.33
N TYR A 6 29.04 -20.56 9.90
CA TYR A 6 28.22 -21.71 10.23
C TYR A 6 28.03 -21.70 11.76
N HIS A 7 26.83 -21.41 12.25
CA HIS A 7 26.55 -21.63 13.67
C HIS A 7 26.55 -23.14 13.88
N GLU A 8 27.67 -23.67 14.40
CA GLU A 8 27.71 -25.00 15.00
C GLU A 8 26.49 -25.18 15.89
N ALA A 9 25.77 -26.29 15.68
CA ALA A 9 24.64 -26.64 16.52
C ALA A 9 25.12 -26.83 17.97
N LYS A 10 24.99 -25.77 18.78
CA LYS A 10 25.08 -25.90 20.24
C LYS A 10 24.05 -26.95 20.64
N MET A 11 24.48 -28.00 21.36
CA MET A 11 23.61 -29.06 21.84
C MET A 11 22.29 -28.48 22.36
N ALA A 12 21.21 -28.70 21.63
CA ALA A 12 19.90 -28.19 21.99
C ALA A 12 19.31 -29.11 23.07
N HIS A 13 19.16 -28.58 24.28
CA HIS A 13 18.28 -29.18 25.27
C HIS A 13 16.85 -29.15 24.71
N VAL A 14 16.33 -30.30 24.31
CA VAL A 14 14.94 -30.43 23.84
C VAL A 14 14.02 -30.23 25.04
N ASN A 15 13.31 -29.11 25.08
CA ASN A 15 12.32 -28.88 26.12
C ASN A 15 11.03 -29.61 25.74
N LEU A 16 10.87 -30.83 26.26
CA LEU A 16 9.73 -31.70 25.99
C LEU A 16 8.36 -31.04 26.26
N MET A 17 8.30 -30.08 27.19
CA MET A 17 7.07 -29.33 27.45
C MET A 17 6.73 -28.36 26.32
N ILE A 18 7.73 -27.74 25.70
CA ILE A 18 7.54 -26.86 24.53
C ILE A 18 7.14 -27.68 23.30
N ASP A 19 7.76 -28.84 23.08
CA ASP A 19 7.36 -29.74 22.00
C ASP A 19 5.92 -30.23 22.18
N THR A 20 5.48 -30.48 23.41
CA THR A 20 4.08 -30.82 23.71
C THR A 20 3.15 -29.68 23.32
N ILE A 21 3.51 -28.42 23.59
CA ILE A 21 2.72 -27.25 23.16
C ILE A 21 2.66 -27.18 21.62
N ILE A 22 3.80 -27.27 20.94
CA ILE A 22 3.87 -27.19 19.47
C ILE A 22 3.06 -28.33 18.82
N ALA A 23 3.12 -29.54 19.38
CA ALA A 23 2.44 -30.71 18.84
C ALA A 23 0.90 -30.68 19.03
N ASN A 24 0.41 -29.97 20.05
CA ASN A 24 -1.02 -29.98 20.41
C ASN A 24 -1.74 -28.66 20.13
N LEU A 25 -1.03 -27.55 19.93
CA LEU A 25 -1.66 -26.32 19.48
C LEU A 25 -2.23 -26.50 18.07
N PRO A 26 -3.47 -26.06 17.80
CA PRO A 26 -3.99 -26.02 16.44
C PRO A 26 -3.13 -25.07 15.61
N GLU A 27 -3.07 -25.27 14.28
CA GLU A 27 -2.24 -24.46 13.38
C GLU A 27 -2.49 -22.95 13.54
N GLU A 28 -3.75 -22.55 13.71
CA GLU A 28 -4.12 -21.15 13.95
C GLU A 28 -3.56 -20.62 15.28
N GLY A 29 -3.53 -21.47 16.32
CA GLY A 29 -2.90 -21.14 17.60
C GLY A 29 -1.39 -20.94 17.45
N ILE A 30 -0.71 -21.80 16.70
CA ILE A 30 0.73 -21.66 16.41
C ILE A 30 1.01 -20.37 15.65
N ARG A 31 0.21 -20.06 14.61
CA ARG A 31 0.31 -18.81 13.83
C ARG A 31 0.09 -17.60 14.74
N SER A 32 -0.90 -17.65 15.63
CA SER A 32 -1.23 -16.59 16.58
C SER A 32 -0.08 -16.31 17.54
N VAL A 33 0.44 -17.35 18.21
CA VAL A 33 1.57 -17.26 19.14
C VAL A 33 2.82 -16.73 18.44
N LEU A 34 3.17 -17.25 17.26
CA LEU A 34 4.34 -16.81 16.51
C LEU A 34 4.24 -15.33 16.11
N ARG A 35 3.07 -14.88 15.63
CA ARG A 35 2.85 -13.46 15.31
C ARG A 35 2.98 -12.59 16.56
N SER A 36 2.47 -13.05 17.70
CA SER A 36 2.62 -12.35 18.98
C SER A 36 4.08 -12.27 19.43
N MET A 37 4.87 -13.32 19.25
CA MET A 37 6.31 -13.31 19.58
C MET A 37 7.07 -12.32 18.69
N LEU A 38 6.82 -12.32 17.39
CA LEU A 38 7.47 -11.40 16.44
C LEU A 38 7.10 -9.94 16.70
N ALA A 39 5.86 -9.67 17.13
CA ALA A 39 5.42 -8.33 17.52
C ALA A 39 6.07 -7.86 18.84
N ALA A 40 6.17 -8.76 19.83
CA ALA A 40 6.73 -8.44 21.14
C ALA A 40 8.26 -8.26 21.12
N ASP A 41 8.96 -9.04 20.28
CA ASP A 41 10.41 -8.96 20.12
C ASP A 41 10.80 -9.04 18.63
N PRO A 42 10.93 -7.88 17.96
CA PRO A 42 11.32 -7.81 16.56
C PRO A 42 12.70 -8.43 16.27
N THR A 43 13.57 -8.60 17.28
CA THR A 43 14.92 -9.17 17.10
C THR A 43 14.89 -10.66 16.73
N ILE A 44 13.74 -11.32 16.90
CA ILE A 44 13.52 -12.71 16.49
C ILE A 44 13.32 -12.82 14.97
N THR A 45 12.87 -11.75 14.30
CA THR A 45 12.51 -11.77 12.87
C THR A 45 13.62 -12.31 11.96
N PRO A 46 14.89 -11.85 12.07
CA PRO A 46 15.97 -12.37 11.22
C PRO A 46 16.23 -13.88 11.45
N THR A 47 16.06 -14.36 12.69
CA THR A 47 16.20 -15.79 13.01
C THR A 47 15.06 -16.59 12.38
N PHE A 48 13.83 -16.09 12.45
CA PHE A 48 12.67 -16.74 11.82
C PHE A 48 12.83 -16.81 10.29
N GLU A 49 13.27 -15.74 9.65
CA GLU A 49 13.57 -15.70 8.22
C GLU A 49 14.66 -16.70 7.84
N ASP A 50 15.76 -16.76 8.61
CA ASP A 50 16.84 -17.72 8.38
C ASP A 50 16.38 -19.17 8.50
N ARG A 51 15.65 -19.51 9.57
CA ARG A 51 15.10 -20.87 9.74
C ARG A 51 14.09 -21.23 8.66
N THR A 52 13.31 -20.26 8.17
CA THR A 52 12.40 -20.45 7.03
C THR A 52 13.19 -20.75 5.76
N ARG A 53 14.27 -20.02 5.48
CA ARG A 53 15.16 -20.28 4.33
C ARG A 53 15.73 -21.70 4.36
N VAL A 54 16.28 -22.11 5.50
CA VAL A 54 16.82 -23.47 5.70
C VAL A 54 15.75 -24.55 5.50
N TYR A 55 14.53 -24.32 5.96
CA TYR A 55 13.42 -25.24 5.73
C TYR A 55 13.07 -25.34 4.24
N LEU A 56 12.98 -24.21 3.53
CA LEU A 56 12.65 -24.17 2.11
C LEU A 56 13.73 -24.84 1.26
N GLU A 57 15.01 -24.63 1.57
CA GLU A 57 16.14 -25.29 0.88
C GLU A 57 16.11 -26.81 1.01
N LYS A 58 15.65 -27.34 2.15
CA LYS A 58 15.54 -28.79 2.40
C LYS A 58 14.27 -29.41 1.83
N SER A 59 13.18 -28.66 1.78
CA SER A 59 11.90 -29.09 1.21
C SER A 59 11.83 -28.71 -0.26
N SER A 60 12.52 -29.42 -1.16
CA SER A 60 12.43 -29.12 -2.60
C SER A 60 11.01 -29.38 -3.11
N MET A 61 10.51 -28.51 -3.97
CA MET A 61 9.30 -28.72 -4.78
C MET A 61 9.72 -28.75 -6.24
N ASP A 62 9.20 -29.68 -7.01
CA ASP A 62 9.56 -29.81 -8.41
C ASP A 62 8.81 -28.76 -9.25
N VAL A 63 9.55 -27.99 -10.04
CA VAL A 63 8.97 -26.97 -10.95
C VAL A 63 8.28 -27.62 -12.17
N GLU A 64 8.51 -28.91 -12.39
CA GLU A 64 7.82 -29.72 -13.40
C GLU A 64 6.47 -30.27 -12.92
N GLU A 65 6.09 -30.03 -11.66
CA GLU A 65 4.76 -30.40 -11.15
C GLU A 65 3.63 -29.81 -12.00
N ARG A 66 2.56 -30.59 -12.15
CA ARG A 66 1.39 -30.17 -12.90
C ARG A 66 0.52 -29.25 -12.03
N PHE A 67 0.51 -27.96 -12.33
CA PHE A 67 -0.28 -26.96 -11.60
C PHE A 67 -1.74 -26.87 -12.07
N PHE A 68 -2.01 -27.35 -13.28
CA PHE A 68 -3.35 -27.29 -13.87
C PHE A 68 -3.77 -28.61 -14.51
N ASN A 69 -4.99 -29.03 -14.22
CA ASN A 69 -5.66 -30.11 -14.94
C ASN A 69 -6.45 -29.52 -16.10
N VAL A 70 -6.24 -30.06 -17.30
CA VAL A 70 -7.01 -29.71 -18.49
C VAL A 70 -8.03 -30.84 -18.70
N GLY A 71 -9.25 -30.64 -18.20
CA GLY A 71 -10.34 -31.58 -18.40
C GLY A 71 -11.00 -31.40 -19.78
N LYS A 72 -11.93 -32.31 -20.14
CA LYS A 72 -12.65 -32.24 -21.43
C LYS A 72 -13.40 -30.92 -21.65
N ASN A 73 -13.81 -30.24 -20.59
CA ASN A 73 -14.66 -29.05 -20.67
C ASN A 73 -14.08 -27.80 -20.00
N ARG A 74 -13.18 -27.89 -19.00
CA ARG A 74 -12.61 -26.75 -18.27
C ARG A 74 -11.24 -27.06 -17.67
N ALA A 75 -10.43 -26.02 -17.50
CA ALA A 75 -9.18 -26.07 -16.72
C ALA A 75 -9.45 -25.82 -15.23
N GLU A 76 -8.74 -26.55 -14.37
CA GLU A 76 -8.83 -26.45 -12.91
C GLU A 76 -7.44 -26.46 -12.27
N GLN A 77 -7.30 -25.78 -11.12
CA GLN A 77 -6.07 -25.78 -10.33
C GLN A 77 -5.89 -27.12 -9.60
N THR A 78 -4.64 -27.55 -9.45
CA THR A 78 -4.29 -28.75 -8.67
C THR A 78 -3.92 -28.41 -7.22
N ALA A 79 -3.68 -29.42 -6.38
CA ALA A 79 -3.17 -29.21 -5.03
C ALA A 79 -1.74 -28.63 -5.06
N GLU A 80 -0.95 -29.07 -6.03
CA GLU A 80 0.41 -28.63 -6.31
C GLU A 80 0.46 -27.12 -6.62
N PHE A 81 -0.54 -26.58 -7.34
CA PHE A 81 -0.64 -25.13 -7.54
C PHE A 81 -0.80 -24.37 -6.22
N HIS A 82 -1.62 -24.87 -5.30
CA HIS A 82 -1.78 -24.24 -3.99
C HIS A 82 -0.49 -24.29 -3.17
N ASN A 83 0.18 -25.45 -3.16
CA ASN A 83 1.47 -25.63 -2.50
C ASN A 83 2.54 -24.69 -3.08
N ALA A 84 2.56 -24.53 -4.40
CA ALA A 84 3.43 -23.60 -5.09
C ALA A 84 3.20 -22.14 -4.65
N GLN A 85 1.94 -21.70 -4.56
CA GLN A 85 1.62 -20.35 -4.09
C GLN A 85 2.06 -20.13 -2.63
N GLN A 86 1.81 -21.09 -1.74
CA GLN A 86 2.24 -21.00 -0.35
C GLN A 86 3.77 -20.90 -0.25
N ARG A 87 4.47 -21.81 -0.95
CA ARG A 87 5.94 -21.85 -0.99
C ARG A 87 6.53 -20.54 -1.52
N LEU A 88 5.96 -20.00 -2.59
CA LEU A 88 6.38 -18.74 -3.17
C LEU A 88 6.31 -17.59 -2.16
N ARG A 89 5.21 -17.49 -1.42
CA ARG A 89 5.04 -16.42 -0.43
C ARG A 89 5.99 -16.57 0.74
N CYS A 90 6.31 -17.80 1.15
CA CYS A 90 7.36 -18.06 2.13
C CYS A 90 8.74 -17.61 1.59
N MET A 91 9.09 -17.96 0.35
CA MET A 91 10.35 -17.52 -0.29
C MET A 91 10.46 -16.00 -0.33
N LEU A 92 9.40 -15.30 -0.76
CA LEU A 92 9.38 -13.83 -0.77
C LEU A 92 9.50 -13.25 0.65
N GLY A 93 8.81 -13.84 1.63
CA GLY A 93 8.82 -13.40 3.02
C GLY A 93 10.16 -13.54 3.72
N CYS A 94 11.04 -14.46 3.30
CA CYS A 94 12.38 -14.65 3.86
C CYS A 94 13.51 -14.17 2.93
N GLY A 95 13.19 -13.34 1.93
CA GLY A 95 14.19 -12.69 1.06
C GLY A 95 14.75 -13.56 -0.08
N MET A 96 14.23 -14.78 -0.30
CA MET A 96 14.58 -15.65 -1.42
C MET A 96 13.87 -15.23 -2.72
N CYS A 97 14.01 -13.97 -3.10
CA CYS A 97 13.23 -13.36 -4.17
C CYS A 97 13.60 -13.91 -5.56
N TYR A 98 14.89 -14.17 -5.84
CA TYR A 98 15.33 -14.72 -7.12
C TYR A 98 14.95 -16.20 -7.28
N GLU A 99 15.00 -16.96 -6.19
CA GLU A 99 14.65 -18.38 -6.11
C GLU A 99 13.14 -18.61 -6.30
N SER A 100 12.32 -17.58 -6.06
CA SER A 100 10.88 -17.63 -6.33
C SER A 100 10.52 -17.53 -7.82
N ILE A 101 11.40 -16.93 -8.65
CA ILE A 101 11.11 -16.61 -10.06
C ILE A 101 10.93 -17.85 -10.94
N PRO A 102 11.73 -18.93 -10.83
CA PRO A 102 11.52 -20.15 -11.62
C PRO A 102 10.12 -20.73 -11.44
N LEU A 103 9.58 -20.69 -10.21
CA LEU A 103 8.25 -21.22 -9.92
C LEU A 103 7.15 -20.36 -10.55
N LEU A 104 7.26 -19.03 -10.47
CA LEU A 104 6.37 -18.12 -11.20
C LEU A 104 6.41 -18.37 -12.71
N THR A 105 7.61 -18.56 -13.24
CA THR A 105 7.83 -18.83 -14.67
C THR A 105 7.10 -20.11 -15.09
N ALA A 106 7.23 -21.19 -14.31
CA ALA A 106 6.56 -22.46 -14.57
C ALA A 106 5.03 -22.31 -14.55
N ILE A 107 4.48 -21.59 -13.56
CA ILE A 107 3.03 -21.32 -13.48
C ILE A 107 2.56 -20.55 -14.73
N VAL A 108 3.26 -19.48 -15.12
CA VAL A 108 2.91 -18.67 -16.31
C VAL A 108 2.97 -19.51 -17.58
N GLN A 109 4.01 -20.34 -17.74
CA GLN A 109 4.16 -21.23 -18.89
C GLN A 109 3.01 -22.23 -18.99
N GLN A 110 2.67 -22.91 -17.89
CA GLN A 110 1.54 -23.85 -17.91
C GLN A 110 0.21 -23.13 -18.15
N ALA A 111 0.02 -21.95 -17.54
CA ALA A 111 -1.18 -21.14 -17.70
C ALA A 111 -1.41 -20.66 -19.14
N SER A 112 -0.32 -20.43 -19.91
CA SER A 112 -0.40 -19.97 -21.30
C SER A 112 -1.15 -20.92 -22.24
N SER A 113 -1.23 -22.20 -21.89
CA SER A 113 -1.92 -23.23 -22.66
C SER A 113 -3.40 -23.40 -22.31
N LEU A 114 -3.88 -22.72 -21.26
CA LEU A 114 -5.23 -22.91 -20.74
C LEU A 114 -6.26 -22.16 -21.59
N GLN A 115 -7.41 -22.79 -21.78
CA GLN A 115 -8.56 -22.22 -22.48
C GLN A 115 -9.81 -22.32 -21.60
N GLN A 116 -10.78 -21.42 -21.82
CA GLN A 116 -12.07 -21.44 -21.12
C GLN A 116 -11.92 -21.44 -19.59
N LEU A 117 -11.22 -20.43 -19.07
CA LEU A 117 -10.95 -20.29 -17.64
C LEU A 117 -12.27 -20.18 -16.85
N SER A 118 -12.36 -20.90 -15.74
CA SER A 118 -13.44 -20.70 -14.78
C SER A 118 -13.20 -19.40 -13.99
N PRO A 119 -14.25 -18.75 -13.44
CA PRO A 119 -14.06 -17.54 -12.63
C PRO A 119 -13.13 -17.73 -11.43
N SER A 120 -13.10 -18.93 -10.83
CA SER A 120 -12.18 -19.25 -9.74
C SER A 120 -10.73 -19.32 -10.22
N LEU A 121 -10.48 -19.90 -11.39
CA LEU A 121 -9.15 -19.95 -11.99
C LEU A 121 -8.68 -18.57 -12.47
N GLU A 122 -9.54 -17.75 -13.06
CA GLU A 122 -9.22 -16.35 -13.40
C GLU A 122 -8.78 -15.55 -12.15
N GLN A 123 -9.49 -15.75 -11.04
CA GLN A 123 -9.13 -15.13 -9.77
C GLN A 123 -7.80 -15.68 -9.23
N ALA A 124 -7.55 -16.98 -9.34
CA ALA A 124 -6.28 -17.60 -8.94
C ALA A 124 -5.10 -17.07 -9.77
N LEU A 125 -5.25 -16.92 -11.09
CA LEU A 125 -4.22 -16.33 -11.95
C LEU A 125 -4.02 -14.84 -11.67
N SER A 126 -5.09 -14.10 -11.35
CA SER A 126 -4.97 -12.70 -10.90
C SER A 126 -4.21 -12.56 -9.57
N VAL A 127 -4.28 -13.59 -8.72
CA VAL A 127 -3.48 -13.68 -7.50
C VAL A 127 -2.01 -13.93 -7.83
N VAL A 128 -1.72 -14.84 -8.77
CA VAL A 128 -0.35 -15.07 -9.27
C VAL A 128 0.24 -13.81 -9.91
N ASP A 129 -0.55 -13.05 -10.68
CA ASP A 129 -0.14 -11.76 -11.23
C ASP A 129 0.32 -10.79 -10.12
N GLY A 130 -0.41 -10.79 -9.01
CA GLY A 130 -0.04 -10.05 -7.81
C GLY A 130 1.24 -10.57 -7.12
N ASP A 131 1.44 -11.88 -7.11
CA ASP A 131 2.66 -12.51 -6.58
C ASP A 131 3.90 -12.17 -7.44
N ILE A 132 3.75 -12.03 -8.76
CA ILE A 132 4.80 -11.55 -9.68
C ILE A 132 5.23 -10.12 -9.30
N ILE A 133 4.26 -9.23 -9.06
CA ILE A 133 4.55 -7.84 -8.65
C ILE A 133 5.34 -7.82 -7.35
N GLN A 134 4.94 -8.62 -6.35
CA GLN A 134 5.67 -8.72 -5.09
C GLN A 134 7.11 -9.20 -5.30
N ALA A 135 7.33 -10.19 -6.17
CA ALA A 135 8.67 -10.67 -6.50
C ALA A 135 9.53 -9.58 -7.14
N ILE A 136 9.00 -8.84 -8.11
CA ILE A 136 9.69 -7.72 -8.76
C ILE A 136 10.04 -6.63 -7.74
N THR A 137 9.07 -6.22 -6.90
CA THR A 137 9.30 -5.22 -5.84
C THR A 137 10.33 -5.70 -4.82
N ALA A 138 10.32 -6.99 -4.44
CA ALA A 138 11.32 -7.55 -3.55
C ALA A 138 12.72 -7.48 -4.17
N ILE A 139 12.87 -7.85 -5.45
CA ILE A 139 14.15 -7.77 -6.15
C ILE A 139 14.64 -6.32 -6.22
N GLN A 140 13.79 -5.36 -6.60
CA GLN A 140 14.16 -3.93 -6.64
C GLN A 140 14.73 -3.45 -5.31
N LYS A 141 14.15 -3.88 -4.18
CA LYS A 141 14.67 -3.56 -2.84
C LYS A 141 16.07 -4.11 -2.59
N THR A 142 16.42 -5.28 -3.13
CA THR A 142 17.77 -5.85 -3.02
C THR A 142 18.83 -5.10 -3.83
N LEU A 143 18.41 -4.23 -4.75
CA LEU A 143 19.29 -3.41 -5.58
C LEU A 143 19.58 -2.04 -4.95
N LEU A 144 18.88 -1.66 -3.88
CA LEU A 144 19.08 -0.38 -3.21
C LEU A 144 20.43 -0.35 -2.49
N MET A 145 21.17 0.73 -2.68
CA MET A 145 22.42 1.07 -2.02
C MET A 145 22.34 2.50 -1.45
N PRO A 146 23.19 2.87 -0.48
CA PRO A 146 23.18 4.23 0.06
C PRO A 146 23.36 5.34 -1.00
N SER A 147 23.99 5.05 -2.13
CA SER A 147 24.25 6.00 -3.22
C SER A 147 23.28 5.90 -4.41
N GLY A 148 22.25 5.04 -4.35
CA GLY A 148 21.31 4.81 -5.46
C GLY A 148 21.01 3.33 -5.67
N THR A 149 20.87 2.91 -6.92
CA THR A 149 20.50 1.53 -7.28
C THR A 149 21.65 0.87 -8.04
N ARG A 150 22.04 -0.34 -7.65
CA ARG A 150 23.02 -1.14 -8.41
C ARG A 150 22.36 -1.86 -9.58
N SER A 151 23.15 -2.17 -10.59
CA SER A 151 22.71 -3.08 -11.66
C SER A 151 22.62 -4.53 -11.18
N LEU A 152 21.74 -5.29 -11.82
CA LEU A 152 21.67 -6.74 -11.69
C LEU A 152 22.95 -7.39 -12.24
N THR A 153 23.43 -8.43 -11.55
CA THR A 153 24.48 -9.32 -12.06
C THR A 153 23.93 -10.29 -13.12
N GLY A 154 24.80 -10.94 -13.89
CA GLY A 154 24.38 -11.93 -14.89
C GLY A 154 23.53 -13.09 -14.34
N PRO A 155 23.93 -13.73 -13.22
CA PRO A 155 23.12 -14.76 -12.58
C PRO A 155 21.75 -14.25 -12.09
N GLU A 156 21.68 -13.03 -11.55
CA GLU A 156 20.43 -12.41 -11.12
C GLU A 156 19.50 -12.06 -12.30
N LYS A 157 20.05 -11.59 -13.43
CA LYS A 157 19.27 -11.28 -14.66
C LYS A 157 18.60 -12.51 -15.27
N THR A 158 19.27 -13.66 -15.24
CA THR A 158 18.83 -14.86 -15.97
C THR A 158 17.40 -15.31 -15.62
N PRO A 159 17.02 -15.52 -14.35
CA PRO A 159 15.65 -15.92 -14.01
C PRO A 159 14.62 -14.84 -14.38
N ILE A 160 14.96 -13.57 -14.23
CA ILE A 160 14.06 -12.43 -14.55
C ILE A 160 13.73 -12.41 -16.05
N LEU A 161 14.75 -12.52 -16.90
CA LEU A 161 14.56 -12.54 -18.36
C LEU A 161 13.75 -13.77 -18.83
N ARG A 162 13.87 -14.90 -18.12
CA ARG A 162 13.04 -16.09 -18.41
C ARG A 162 11.56 -15.84 -18.07
N LEU A 163 11.29 -15.20 -16.92
CA LEU A 163 9.93 -14.81 -16.54
C LEU A 163 9.35 -13.80 -17.54
N GLU A 164 10.12 -12.78 -17.93
CA GLU A 164 9.72 -11.79 -18.93
C GLU A 164 9.32 -12.47 -20.25
N LYS A 165 10.19 -13.37 -20.75
CA LYS A 165 9.92 -14.13 -21.96
C LYS A 165 8.65 -14.98 -21.85
N ALA A 166 8.45 -15.68 -20.72
CA ALA A 166 7.26 -16.48 -20.50
C ALA A 166 5.97 -15.64 -20.47
N LEU A 167 6.02 -14.46 -19.85
CA LEU A 167 4.91 -13.51 -19.82
C LEU A 167 4.57 -12.97 -21.22
N CYS A 168 5.58 -12.58 -22.00
CA CYS A 168 5.40 -12.14 -23.38
C CYS A 168 4.79 -13.25 -24.26
N GLN A 169 5.32 -14.47 -24.17
CA GLN A 169 4.78 -15.62 -24.89
C GLN A 169 3.32 -15.91 -24.51
N CYS A 170 3.01 -15.87 -23.21
CA CYS A 170 1.64 -16.04 -22.72
C CYS A 170 0.72 -14.94 -23.27
N GLN A 171 1.17 -13.68 -23.29
CA GLN A 171 0.41 -12.57 -23.86
C GLN A 171 0.11 -12.79 -25.35
N ASP A 172 1.11 -13.22 -26.12
CA ASP A 172 0.95 -13.47 -27.56
C ASP A 172 -0.04 -14.62 -27.84
N ILE A 173 0.00 -15.69 -27.05
CA ILE A 173 -0.95 -16.82 -27.16
C ILE A 173 -2.37 -16.36 -26.82
N CYS A 174 -2.55 -15.62 -25.72
CA CYS A 174 -3.85 -15.06 -25.33
C CYS A 174 -4.40 -14.15 -26.43
N ARG A 175 -3.56 -13.26 -27.00
CA ARG A 175 -3.93 -12.36 -28.08
C ARG A 175 -4.35 -13.12 -29.33
N ALA A 176 -3.57 -14.13 -29.76
CA ALA A 176 -3.89 -14.96 -30.92
C ALA A 176 -5.20 -15.75 -30.74
N SER A 177 -5.53 -16.12 -29.50
CA SER A 177 -6.73 -16.91 -29.16
C SER A 177 -7.95 -16.05 -28.78
N GLY A 178 -7.83 -14.72 -28.81
CA GLY A 178 -8.87 -13.80 -28.36
C GLY A 178 -9.25 -13.93 -26.87
N GLN A 179 -8.34 -14.47 -26.06
CA GLN A 179 -8.55 -14.68 -24.62
C GLN A 179 -7.95 -13.52 -23.80
N PRO A 180 -8.52 -13.21 -22.62
CA PRO A 180 -7.91 -12.26 -21.69
C PRO A 180 -6.52 -12.71 -21.23
N PHE A 181 -5.58 -11.77 -21.13
CA PHE A 181 -4.26 -12.00 -20.56
C PHE A 181 -4.27 -11.71 -19.05
N SER A 182 -4.13 -12.75 -18.24
CA SER A 182 -4.27 -12.65 -16.77
C SER A 182 -3.09 -11.99 -16.06
N PHE A 183 -1.93 -11.85 -16.71
CA PHE A 183 -0.68 -11.38 -16.09
C PHE A 183 -0.25 -9.97 -16.56
N GLU A 184 -1.21 -9.12 -16.93
CA GLU A 184 -0.94 -7.77 -17.46
C GLU A 184 -0.19 -6.89 -16.46
N ARG A 185 -0.49 -7.00 -15.16
CA ARG A 185 0.13 -6.14 -14.15
C ARG A 185 1.59 -6.51 -13.93
N GLY A 186 1.88 -7.78 -13.74
CA GLY A 186 3.22 -8.32 -13.54
C GLY A 186 4.13 -8.03 -14.74
N LEU A 187 3.64 -8.26 -15.96
CA LEU A 187 4.40 -7.92 -17.17
C LEU A 187 4.67 -6.41 -17.27
N THR A 188 3.65 -5.58 -16.99
CA THR A 188 3.83 -4.12 -17.01
C THR A 188 4.83 -3.66 -15.96
N ALA A 189 4.72 -4.15 -14.72
CA ALA A 189 5.62 -3.79 -13.63
C ALA A 189 7.07 -4.18 -13.94
N LEU A 190 7.26 -5.33 -14.60
CA LEU A 190 8.57 -5.80 -15.02
C LEU A 190 9.16 -4.90 -16.12
N GLN A 191 8.37 -4.53 -17.12
CA GLN A 191 8.79 -3.65 -18.22
C GLN A 191 9.03 -2.20 -17.77
N ALA A 192 8.30 -1.73 -16.76
CA ALA A 192 8.50 -0.41 -16.15
C ALA A 192 9.66 -0.39 -15.15
N SER A 193 10.28 -1.53 -14.87
CA SER A 193 11.48 -1.60 -14.03
C SER A 193 12.74 -1.55 -14.91
N SER A 194 13.82 -0.97 -14.42
CA SER A 194 15.13 -0.97 -15.11
C SER A 194 15.78 -2.38 -15.19
N MET A 195 15.01 -3.44 -14.96
CA MET A 195 15.44 -4.83 -14.91
C MET A 195 15.14 -5.59 -16.22
N SER A 196 14.30 -5.03 -17.10
CA SER A 196 14.05 -5.58 -18.44
C SER A 196 15.30 -5.47 -19.32
N SER A 197 15.40 -6.30 -20.36
CA SER A 197 16.53 -6.23 -21.30
C SER A 197 16.64 -4.87 -21.98
N GLU A 198 17.82 -4.23 -21.91
CA GLU A 198 18.21 -3.15 -22.83
C GLU A 198 18.04 -3.67 -24.26
N GLY A 199 17.02 -3.18 -24.98
CA GLY A 199 16.76 -3.64 -26.35
C GLY A 199 15.30 -3.77 -26.75
N SER A 200 14.34 -3.68 -25.84
CA SER A 200 13.02 -3.24 -26.28
C SER A 200 13.10 -1.72 -26.39
N ASN A 201 13.37 -1.23 -27.60
CA ASN A 201 12.79 0.05 -28.01
C ASN A 201 11.38 0.07 -27.44
N ALA A 202 11.00 1.14 -26.74
CA ALA A 202 9.61 1.45 -26.50
C ALA A 202 8.86 1.09 -27.78
N SER A 203 8.20 -0.06 -27.76
CA SER A 203 7.26 -0.38 -28.79
C SER A 203 6.22 0.70 -28.54
N SER A 204 6.19 1.61 -29.50
CA SER A 204 5.23 2.68 -29.68
C SER A 204 3.97 2.47 -28.86
N PRO A 205 3.41 3.51 -28.21
CA PRO A 205 2.26 3.41 -27.33
C PRO A 205 1.26 2.47 -27.98
N VAL A 206 1.04 1.29 -27.36
CA VAL A 206 0.26 0.16 -27.84
C VAL A 206 -0.61 0.55 -29.04
N ASN A 207 -0.04 0.51 -30.25
CA ASN A 207 -0.79 0.64 -31.50
C ASN A 207 -1.37 -0.74 -31.82
N GLY A 208 -2.08 -1.30 -30.84
CA GLY A 208 -3.15 -2.23 -31.12
C GLY A 208 -4.35 -1.37 -31.47
N THR A 209 -4.91 -1.59 -32.65
CA THR A 209 -6.18 -1.05 -33.14
C THR A 209 -7.38 -1.53 -32.31
N HIS A 210 -7.29 -1.48 -30.99
CA HIS A 210 -8.44 -1.29 -30.14
C HIS A 210 -8.71 0.20 -30.13
N SER A 211 -9.89 0.61 -30.61
CA SER A 211 -10.42 1.95 -30.37
C SER A 211 -10.09 2.35 -28.93
N ILE A 212 -9.14 3.28 -28.75
CA ILE A 212 -8.83 3.79 -27.42
C ILE A 212 -10.08 4.57 -27.04
N ASN A 213 -10.98 3.91 -26.31
CA ASN A 213 -12.11 4.57 -25.68
C ASN A 213 -11.51 5.47 -24.60
N LEU A 214 -11.11 6.67 -25.00
CA LEU A 214 -10.58 7.68 -24.12
C LEU A 214 -11.60 7.91 -23.00
N ILE A 215 -11.12 7.90 -21.76
CA ILE A 215 -11.96 8.05 -20.59
C ILE A 215 -12.22 9.54 -20.40
N THR A 216 -13.46 9.98 -20.58
CA THR A 216 -13.84 11.34 -20.22
C THR A 216 -14.09 11.41 -18.73
N VAL A 217 -13.27 12.18 -18.02
CA VAL A 217 -13.50 12.52 -16.61
C VAL A 217 -14.43 13.74 -16.59
N PRO A 218 -15.65 13.63 -16.05
CA PRO A 218 -16.55 14.78 -15.99
C PRO A 218 -16.01 15.84 -15.02
N PRO A 219 -16.46 17.11 -15.15
CA PRO A 219 -16.20 18.12 -14.13
C PRO A 219 -16.65 17.64 -12.75
N LEU A 220 -15.98 18.13 -11.70
CA LEU A 220 -16.37 17.81 -10.32
C LEU A 220 -17.85 18.12 -10.08
N PRO A 221 -18.64 17.14 -9.58
CA PRO A 221 -20.04 17.38 -9.21
C PRO A 221 -20.19 18.51 -8.18
N ALA A 222 -21.28 19.27 -8.26
CA ALA A 222 -21.52 20.46 -7.43
C ALA A 222 -21.52 20.22 -5.90
N GLY A 223 -21.73 18.97 -5.46
CA GLY A 223 -21.71 18.58 -4.04
C GLY A 223 -20.33 18.20 -3.50
N ILE A 224 -19.28 18.17 -4.34
CA ILE A 224 -17.93 17.81 -3.89
C ILE A 224 -17.32 19.00 -3.15
N GLU A 225 -17.02 18.81 -1.86
CA GLU A 225 -16.23 19.79 -1.12
C GLU A 225 -14.77 19.76 -1.60
N THR A 226 -14.18 20.95 -1.76
CA THR A 226 -12.79 21.11 -2.20
C THR A 226 -11.96 21.94 -1.24
N PHE A 227 -10.64 21.79 -1.29
CA PHE A 227 -9.68 22.69 -0.65
C PHE A 227 -8.66 23.21 -1.68
N GLN A 228 -8.05 24.35 -1.38
CA GLN A 228 -7.02 24.94 -2.25
C GLN A 228 -5.62 24.40 -1.89
N LEU A 229 -4.92 23.89 -2.90
CA LEU A 229 -3.53 23.46 -2.83
C LEU A 229 -2.65 24.31 -3.76
N GLY A 230 -2.38 25.54 -3.36
CA GLY A 230 -1.80 26.55 -4.23
C GLY A 230 -2.83 27.02 -5.26
N ASP A 231 -2.58 26.76 -6.54
CA ASP A 231 -3.41 27.13 -7.69
C ASP A 231 -4.43 26.05 -8.11
N ARG A 232 -4.42 24.88 -7.45
CA ARG A 232 -5.32 23.76 -7.73
C ARG A 232 -6.41 23.68 -6.66
N SER A 233 -7.67 23.59 -7.08
CA SER A 233 -8.78 23.17 -6.21
C SER A 233 -8.92 21.65 -6.26
N LEU A 234 -8.82 20.96 -5.12
CA LEU A 234 -8.81 19.50 -5.04
C LEU A 234 -9.93 18.99 -4.13
N PRO A 235 -10.53 17.81 -4.41
CA PRO A 235 -11.54 17.21 -3.55
C PRO A 235 -10.98 16.93 -2.16
N ARG A 236 -11.81 17.04 -1.11
CA ARG A 236 -11.39 16.77 0.27
C ARG A 236 -11.36 15.28 0.64
N LEU A 237 -11.66 14.39 -0.31
CA LEU A 237 -11.46 12.95 -0.20
C LEU A 237 -10.48 12.49 -1.28
N PHE A 238 -9.33 11.97 -0.86
CA PHE A 238 -8.35 11.35 -1.73
C PHE A 238 -8.54 9.84 -1.72
N SER A 239 -8.40 9.20 -2.88
CA SER A 239 -8.47 7.75 -2.96
C SER A 239 -7.09 7.13 -2.76
N GLY A 240 -6.89 6.41 -1.67
CA GLY A 240 -5.63 5.75 -1.36
C GLY A 240 -5.46 4.44 -2.16
N LEU A 241 -4.26 4.24 -2.73
CA LEU A 241 -3.91 3.07 -3.53
C LEU A 241 -3.07 2.01 -2.78
N TRP A 242 -2.88 2.16 -1.47
CA TRP A 242 -1.99 1.31 -0.67
C TRP A 242 -2.38 -0.17 -0.67
N GLN A 243 -3.65 -0.54 -0.89
CA GLN A 243 -4.06 -1.94 -1.02
C GLN A 243 -3.52 -2.63 -2.29
N LEU A 244 -3.00 -1.88 -3.27
CA LEU A 244 -2.29 -2.46 -4.41
C LEU A 244 -0.87 -2.95 -4.05
N SER A 245 -0.37 -2.64 -2.86
CA SER A 245 0.99 -3.02 -2.41
C SER A 245 1.21 -4.53 -2.24
N SER A 246 0.15 -5.30 -2.02
CA SER A 246 0.24 -6.76 -1.85
C SER A 246 -1.10 -7.45 -2.10
N PRO A 247 -1.11 -8.64 -2.73
CA PRO A 247 -2.27 -9.54 -2.81
C PRO A 247 -2.91 -9.86 -1.45
N SER A 248 -2.18 -9.69 -0.34
CA SER A 248 -2.69 -9.87 1.02
C SER A 248 -3.88 -8.96 1.35
N TRP A 249 -4.05 -7.86 0.61
CA TRP A 249 -5.18 -6.93 0.75
C TRP A 249 -6.37 -7.27 -0.17
N GLY A 250 -6.25 -8.35 -0.94
CA GLY A 250 -7.11 -8.67 -2.07
C GLY A 250 -6.54 -8.11 -3.37
N THR A 251 -6.60 -8.92 -4.43
CA THR A 251 -6.17 -8.53 -5.77
C THR A 251 -7.20 -9.02 -6.79
N THR A 252 -7.29 -8.35 -7.92
CA THR A 252 -8.15 -8.77 -9.02
C THR A 252 -7.55 -8.34 -10.35
N SER A 253 -8.21 -8.73 -11.45
CA SER A 253 -7.80 -8.37 -12.81
C SER A 253 -7.65 -6.86 -12.99
N ILE A 254 -6.68 -6.46 -13.79
CA ILE A 254 -6.47 -5.06 -14.20
C ILE A 254 -7.73 -4.43 -14.84
N HIS A 255 -8.56 -5.21 -15.53
CA HIS A 255 -9.80 -4.73 -16.12
C HIS A 255 -10.78 -4.20 -15.06
N LYS A 256 -10.98 -4.97 -13.98
CA LYS A 256 -11.82 -4.55 -12.84
C LYS A 256 -11.24 -3.32 -12.13
N ILE A 257 -9.91 -3.26 -11.99
CA ILE A 257 -9.22 -2.10 -11.41
C ILE A 257 -9.45 -0.85 -12.27
N LYS A 258 -9.18 -0.90 -13.59
CA LYS A 258 -9.41 0.21 -14.54
C LYS A 258 -10.86 0.68 -14.54
N LYS A 259 -11.82 -0.26 -14.53
CA LYS A 259 -13.26 0.06 -14.46
C LYS A 259 -13.62 0.79 -13.18
N GLN A 260 -13.01 0.43 -12.04
CA GLN A 260 -13.27 1.14 -10.79
C GLN A 260 -12.66 2.54 -10.80
N PHE A 261 -11.44 2.74 -11.33
CA PHE A 261 -10.87 4.08 -11.53
C PHE A 261 -11.81 4.99 -12.35
N GLN A 262 -12.34 4.48 -13.47
CA GLN A 262 -13.31 5.19 -14.31
C GLN A 262 -14.55 5.62 -13.51
N ARG A 263 -15.15 4.68 -12.78
CA ARG A 263 -16.34 4.94 -11.96
C ARG A 263 -16.05 5.97 -10.85
N TYR A 264 -14.93 5.82 -10.15
CA TYR A 264 -14.54 6.73 -9.07
C TYR A 264 -14.31 8.15 -9.60
N ALA A 265 -13.56 8.30 -10.68
CA ALA A 265 -13.35 9.60 -11.32
C ALA A 265 -14.67 10.23 -11.77
N ALA A 266 -15.59 9.45 -12.36
CA ALA A 266 -16.91 9.91 -12.76
C ALA A 266 -17.79 10.38 -11.57
N GLN A 267 -17.55 9.86 -10.37
CA GLN A 267 -18.27 10.22 -9.14
C GLN A 267 -17.62 11.40 -8.38
N GLY A 268 -16.49 11.94 -8.87
CA GLY A 268 -15.80 13.07 -8.26
C GLY A 268 -14.56 12.71 -7.42
N PHE A 269 -14.18 11.43 -7.36
CA PHE A 269 -12.89 11.03 -6.80
C PHE A 269 -11.78 11.22 -7.83
N THR A 270 -11.33 12.47 -7.97
CA THR A 270 -10.32 12.86 -8.97
C THR A 270 -8.92 13.05 -8.39
N ALA A 271 -8.71 12.81 -7.09
CA ALA A 271 -7.40 12.88 -6.45
C ALA A 271 -7.02 11.53 -5.82
N PHE A 272 -5.80 11.08 -6.10
CA PHE A 272 -5.32 9.75 -5.74
C PHE A 272 -3.99 9.83 -4.98
N ASP A 273 -3.84 9.02 -3.94
CA ASP A 273 -2.62 8.93 -3.14
C ASP A 273 -1.97 7.53 -3.29
N MET A 274 -0.68 7.51 -3.57
CA MET A 274 0.14 6.31 -3.72
C MET A 274 1.54 6.51 -3.15
N ALA A 275 2.45 5.56 -3.35
CA ALA A 275 3.85 5.64 -2.92
C ALA A 275 4.73 4.73 -3.79
N ASP A 276 6.03 5.02 -3.81
CA ASP A 276 7.07 4.23 -4.47
C ASP A 276 7.06 2.74 -4.07
N HIS A 277 6.80 2.45 -2.79
CA HIS A 277 6.78 1.09 -2.26
C HIS A 277 5.42 0.38 -2.35
N TYR A 278 4.39 1.00 -2.97
CA TYR A 278 3.07 0.39 -3.15
C TYR A 278 2.99 -0.47 -4.43
N GLY A 279 3.90 -1.43 -4.57
CA GLY A 279 3.90 -2.36 -5.71
C GLY A 279 3.83 -1.64 -7.06
N ASP A 280 2.76 -1.89 -7.82
CA ASP A 280 2.49 -1.31 -9.15
C ASP A 280 1.48 -0.14 -9.13
N ALA A 281 1.18 0.43 -7.97
CA ALA A 281 0.16 1.49 -7.85
C ALA A 281 0.40 2.70 -8.77
N GLU A 282 1.64 3.21 -8.82
CA GLU A 282 2.03 4.32 -9.71
C GLU A 282 1.85 3.99 -11.18
N VAL A 283 2.20 2.75 -11.56
CA VAL A 283 2.12 2.23 -12.93
C VAL A 283 0.68 2.09 -13.39
N ILE A 284 -0.18 1.51 -12.54
CA ILE A 284 -1.61 1.38 -12.83
C ILE A 284 -2.26 2.76 -12.93
N PHE A 285 -1.98 3.64 -11.98
CA PHE A 285 -2.52 5.00 -11.99
C PHE A 285 -2.07 5.77 -13.23
N GLY A 286 -0.78 5.71 -13.57
CA GLY A 286 -0.21 6.37 -14.75
C GLY A 286 -0.90 5.96 -16.04
N LYS A 287 -1.08 4.64 -16.24
CA LYS A 287 -1.83 4.11 -17.39
C LYS A 287 -3.29 4.57 -17.40
N PHE A 288 -3.97 4.59 -16.26
CA PHE A 288 -5.33 5.09 -16.17
C PHE A 288 -5.40 6.58 -16.55
N ARG A 289 -4.56 7.42 -15.96
CA ARG A 289 -4.53 8.86 -16.22
C ARG A 289 -4.17 9.17 -17.67
N ALA A 290 -3.19 8.47 -18.25
CA ALA A 290 -2.81 8.61 -19.66
C ALA A 290 -3.93 8.19 -20.64
N SER A 291 -4.86 7.32 -20.19
CA SER A 291 -6.03 6.93 -20.98
C SER A 291 -7.22 7.90 -20.87
N CYS A 292 -7.10 8.97 -20.08
CA CYS A 292 -8.12 10.00 -19.94
C CYS A 292 -8.01 11.06 -21.06
N THR A 293 -9.13 11.61 -21.52
CA THR A 293 -9.12 12.75 -22.47
C THR A 293 -8.48 14.00 -21.90
N GLN A 294 -8.54 14.17 -20.58
CA GLN A 294 -8.01 15.30 -19.80
C GLN A 294 -7.21 14.74 -18.61
N PRO A 295 -5.96 14.30 -18.83
CA PRO A 295 -5.11 13.75 -17.77
C PRO A 295 -4.97 14.69 -16.55
N GLU A 296 -4.97 16.00 -16.79
CA GLU A 296 -4.83 17.06 -15.78
C GLU A 296 -6.04 17.22 -14.85
N ALA A 297 -7.20 16.64 -15.22
CA ALA A 297 -8.38 16.55 -14.36
C ALA A 297 -8.21 15.52 -13.24
N VAL A 298 -7.21 14.62 -13.35
CA VAL A 298 -6.90 13.59 -12.37
C VAL A 298 -5.58 13.90 -11.68
N PHE A 299 -5.65 14.18 -10.38
CA PHE A 299 -4.50 14.57 -9.56
C PHE A 299 -3.82 13.35 -8.93
N GLY A 300 -2.50 13.22 -9.12
CA GLY A 300 -1.71 12.12 -8.56
C GLY A 300 -0.72 12.57 -7.48
N ALA A 301 -0.96 12.19 -6.23
CA ALA A 301 0.00 12.32 -5.14
C ALA A 301 0.78 11.02 -4.95
N THR A 302 2.11 11.09 -4.92
CA THR A 302 2.97 9.94 -4.64
C THR A 302 4.04 10.29 -3.59
N LYS A 303 4.79 9.30 -3.09
CA LYS A 303 5.82 9.48 -2.04
C LYS A 303 7.19 8.97 -2.42
N TRP A 304 8.25 9.68 -2.03
CA TRP A 304 9.61 9.15 -1.98
C TRP A 304 9.92 8.80 -0.53
N CYS A 305 10.08 7.50 -0.26
CA CYS A 305 10.27 6.98 1.08
C CYS A 305 11.69 6.46 1.28
N ILE A 306 12.42 7.11 2.19
CA ILE A 306 13.72 6.64 2.66
C ILE A 306 13.54 5.82 3.92
N PHE A 307 13.68 4.50 3.79
CA PHE A 307 13.61 3.52 4.89
C PHE A 307 14.99 2.97 5.28
N THR A 308 16.01 3.14 4.44
CA THR A 308 17.36 2.65 4.67
C THR A 308 18.36 3.80 4.64
N PRO A 309 19.48 3.72 5.39
CA PRO A 309 20.48 4.79 5.40
C PRO A 309 20.92 5.14 3.99
N THR A 310 20.82 6.42 3.65
CA THR A 310 20.97 6.92 2.27
C THR A 310 21.79 8.20 2.26
N GLN A 311 22.74 8.30 1.33
CA GLN A 311 23.53 9.50 1.09
C GLN A 311 22.82 10.36 0.04
N VAL A 312 22.34 11.54 0.45
CA VAL A 312 21.60 12.44 -0.45
C VAL A 312 22.53 13.13 -1.43
N THR A 313 22.35 12.85 -2.73
CA THR A 313 23.03 13.51 -3.86
C THR A 313 22.00 14.09 -4.83
N ALA A 314 22.43 15.00 -5.71
CA ALA A 314 21.56 15.55 -6.76
C ALA A 314 21.09 14.45 -7.72
N ASP A 315 22.00 13.58 -8.14
CA ASP A 315 21.72 12.47 -9.06
C ASP A 315 20.69 11.50 -8.48
N LEU A 316 20.79 11.18 -7.19
CA LEU A 316 19.83 10.31 -6.51
C LEU A 316 18.42 10.91 -6.53
N VAL A 317 18.32 12.20 -6.20
CA VAL A 317 17.04 12.93 -6.21
C VAL A 317 16.46 12.97 -7.62
N GLN A 318 17.28 13.30 -8.61
CA GLN A 318 16.85 13.36 -10.01
C GLN A 318 16.41 12.00 -10.54
N ALA A 319 17.15 10.93 -10.23
CA ALA A 319 16.81 9.56 -10.61
C ALA A 319 15.47 9.13 -10.00
N ASN A 320 15.24 9.43 -8.71
CA ASN A 320 13.98 9.13 -8.06
C ASN A 320 12.80 9.88 -8.72
N ILE A 321 12.96 11.17 -9.03
CA ILE A 321 11.93 11.94 -9.74
C ILE A 321 11.67 11.33 -11.13
N SER A 322 12.71 10.98 -11.88
CA SER A 322 12.59 10.35 -13.20
C SER A 322 11.80 9.04 -13.15
N GLU A 323 12.12 8.17 -12.21
CA GLU A 323 11.44 6.88 -12.02
C GLU A 323 9.93 7.06 -11.81
N ARG A 324 9.53 8.07 -11.03
CA ARG A 324 8.11 8.32 -10.73
C ARG A 324 7.38 8.94 -11.90
N CYS A 325 8.03 9.84 -12.63
CA CYS A 325 7.50 10.39 -13.88
C CYS A 325 7.22 9.25 -14.88
N GLU A 326 8.17 8.34 -15.05
CA GLU A 326 8.03 7.15 -15.89
C GLU A 326 6.88 6.26 -15.43
N ARG A 327 6.86 5.86 -14.15
CA ARG A 327 5.83 4.99 -13.58
C ARG A 327 4.45 5.62 -13.67
N MET A 328 4.31 6.92 -13.39
CA MET A 328 3.04 7.65 -13.50
C MET A 328 2.70 8.10 -14.94
N SER A 329 3.49 7.67 -15.94
CA SER A 329 3.30 8.02 -17.36
C SER A 329 3.11 9.53 -17.56
N SER A 330 4.02 10.32 -17.00
CA SER A 330 3.96 11.78 -16.90
C SER A 330 5.34 12.39 -17.10
N ASP A 331 5.39 13.66 -17.50
CA ASP A 331 6.60 14.48 -17.48
C ASP A 331 6.85 15.18 -16.14
N HIS A 332 5.91 15.08 -15.19
CA HIS A 332 5.93 15.72 -13.87
C HIS A 332 5.17 14.90 -12.81
N VAL A 333 5.39 15.25 -11.55
CA VAL A 333 4.64 14.74 -10.38
C VAL A 333 3.80 15.88 -9.81
N ASP A 334 2.47 15.70 -9.74
CA ASP A 334 1.55 16.73 -9.22
C ASP A 334 1.86 17.08 -7.76
N LEU A 335 2.01 16.06 -6.91
CA LEU A 335 2.43 16.19 -5.51
C LEU A 335 3.42 15.08 -5.14
N LEU A 336 4.65 15.47 -4.83
CA LEU A 336 5.69 14.59 -4.31
C LEU A 336 5.79 14.75 -2.80
N GLN A 337 5.47 13.69 -2.06
CA GLN A 337 5.54 13.67 -0.60
C GLN A 337 6.82 12.98 -0.14
N PHE A 338 7.63 13.64 0.68
CA PHE A 338 8.88 13.08 1.15
C PHE A 338 8.73 12.42 2.52
N HIS A 339 9.18 11.17 2.65
CA HIS A 339 9.28 10.45 3.92
C HIS A 339 10.74 10.16 4.25
N TRP A 340 11.14 10.43 5.49
CA TRP A 340 12.49 10.24 5.97
C TRP A 340 12.50 9.52 7.33
N GLN A 341 13.13 8.36 7.38
CA GLN A 341 13.20 7.52 8.58
C GLN A 341 14.15 8.08 9.66
N PHE A 342 15.24 8.76 9.27
CA PHE A 342 16.38 9.00 10.15
C PHE A 342 16.48 10.46 10.62
N TYR A 343 15.67 10.88 11.60
CA TYR A 343 15.67 12.30 12.05
C TYR A 343 16.99 12.78 12.66
N ASN A 344 17.85 11.87 13.11
CA ASN A 344 19.20 12.21 13.55
C ASN A 344 20.13 12.61 12.39
N ASP A 345 19.76 12.29 11.15
CA ASP A 345 20.46 12.71 9.94
C ASP A 345 19.75 13.93 9.32
N PRO A 346 20.34 15.14 9.35
CA PRO A 346 19.73 16.36 8.82
C PRO A 346 19.68 16.43 7.28
N GLN A 347 20.15 15.40 6.57
CA GLN A 347 20.12 15.34 5.10
C GLN A 347 18.72 15.50 4.50
N TYR A 348 17.63 15.30 5.26
CA TYR A 348 16.27 15.58 4.81
C TYR A 348 16.10 17.03 4.30
N ILE A 349 16.76 18.02 4.92
CA ILE A 349 16.69 19.41 4.45
C ILE A 349 17.35 19.55 3.08
N LYS A 350 18.51 18.91 2.89
CA LYS A 350 19.22 18.91 1.60
C LYS A 350 18.37 18.24 0.51
N ALA A 351 17.77 17.08 0.81
CA ALA A 351 16.89 16.37 -0.11
C ALA A 351 15.71 17.25 -0.54
N LEU A 352 15.02 17.87 0.43
CA LEU A 352 13.88 18.75 0.17
C LEU A 352 14.25 19.98 -0.68
N LYS A 353 15.42 20.58 -0.47
CA LYS A 353 15.91 21.68 -1.32
C LYS A 353 16.17 21.24 -2.76
N LEU A 354 16.73 20.05 -2.95
CA LEU A 354 16.95 19.48 -4.30
C LEU A 354 15.62 19.14 -4.98
N LEU A 355 14.67 18.54 -4.24
CA LEU A 355 13.32 18.25 -4.73
C LEU A 355 12.58 19.53 -5.15
N GLN A 356 12.64 20.59 -4.35
CA GLN A 356 12.04 21.89 -4.68
C GLN A 356 12.65 22.55 -5.91
N ALA A 357 13.94 22.33 -6.18
CA ALA A 357 14.64 22.92 -7.31
C ALA A 357 14.31 22.23 -8.64
N ASP A 358 13.80 20.99 -8.62
CA ASP A 358 13.44 20.24 -9.82
C ASP A 358 12.03 20.62 -10.30
N LYS A 359 11.96 21.17 -11.52
CA LYS A 359 10.71 21.67 -12.12
C LYS A 359 9.65 20.60 -12.36
N ARG A 360 10.04 19.32 -12.38
CA ARG A 360 9.12 18.19 -12.53
C ARG A 360 8.30 17.95 -11.25
N VAL A 361 8.69 18.53 -10.12
CA VAL A 361 7.94 18.45 -8.85
C VAL A 361 7.04 19.68 -8.74
N HIS A 362 5.76 19.54 -9.07
CA HIS A 362 4.82 20.68 -9.05
C HIS A 362 4.46 21.15 -7.64
N LYS A 363 4.30 20.20 -6.72
CA LYS A 363 4.05 20.47 -5.30
C LYS A 363 4.91 19.53 -4.47
N LEU A 364 5.52 20.07 -3.42
CA LEU A 364 6.30 19.32 -2.45
C LEU A 364 5.49 19.17 -1.16
N GLY A 365 5.33 17.93 -0.71
CA GLY A 365 4.71 17.57 0.56
C GLY A 365 5.68 16.77 1.44
N LEU A 366 5.26 16.54 2.66
CA LEU A 366 5.91 15.67 3.63
C LEU A 366 5.01 14.48 3.94
N CYS A 367 5.59 13.40 4.45
CA CYS A 367 4.85 12.27 4.99
C CYS A 367 5.48 11.88 6.33
N ASN A 368 4.66 11.89 7.38
CA ASN A 368 5.03 11.56 8.75
C ASN A 368 6.10 12.48 9.38
N PHE A 369 6.26 13.72 8.91
CA PHE A 369 7.15 14.71 9.55
C PHE A 369 6.54 15.31 10.80
N ASP A 370 7.26 15.25 11.93
CA ASP A 370 6.80 15.83 13.20
C ASP A 370 6.77 17.37 13.17
N THR A 371 6.13 17.97 14.18
CA THR A 371 5.96 19.43 14.26
C THR A 371 7.30 20.17 14.30
N GLN A 372 8.32 19.61 14.95
CA GLN A 372 9.64 20.25 15.05
C GLN A 372 10.31 20.29 13.67
N ARG A 373 10.40 19.16 12.98
CA ARG A 373 11.02 19.08 11.66
C ARG A 373 10.26 19.90 10.63
N MET A 374 8.92 19.94 10.70
CA MET A 374 8.12 20.83 9.86
C MET A 374 8.52 22.31 10.01
N ALA A 375 8.72 22.77 11.26
CA ALA A 375 9.14 24.15 11.52
C ALA A 375 10.55 24.42 10.96
N GLU A 376 11.51 23.52 11.21
CA GLU A 376 12.87 23.64 10.71
C GLU A 376 12.95 23.66 9.17
N ILE A 377 12.16 22.83 8.50
CA ILE A 377 12.09 22.79 7.03
C ILE A 377 11.55 24.11 6.49
N ALA A 378 10.51 24.66 7.11
CA ALA A 378 9.95 25.94 6.72
C ALA A 378 10.94 27.09 6.95
N GLU A 379 11.65 27.10 8.09
CA GLU A 379 12.70 28.08 8.42
C GLU A 379 13.91 27.97 7.47
N ALA A 380 14.21 26.77 6.96
CA ALA A 380 15.24 26.55 5.95
C ALA A 380 14.87 27.02 4.53
N GLY A 381 13.67 27.60 4.36
CA GLY A 381 13.20 28.19 3.09
C GLY A 381 12.59 27.18 2.12
N VAL A 382 12.22 25.99 2.59
CA VAL A 382 11.52 24.99 1.76
C VAL A 382 10.00 25.22 1.86
N LYS A 383 9.36 25.44 0.73
CA LYS A 383 7.92 25.59 0.58
C LYS A 383 7.25 24.22 0.54
N ILE A 384 6.71 23.82 1.69
CA ILE A 384 5.90 22.62 1.84
C ILE A 384 4.42 22.97 1.67
N HIS A 385 3.71 22.16 0.90
CA HIS A 385 2.27 22.31 0.64
C HIS A 385 1.44 21.40 1.53
N THR A 386 1.90 20.18 1.77
CA THR A 386 1.18 19.20 2.60
C THR A 386 2.09 18.47 3.59
N ASN A 387 1.51 17.95 4.67
CA ASN A 387 2.10 16.86 5.44
C ASN A 387 1.07 15.73 5.59
N GLN A 388 1.43 14.52 5.19
CA GLN A 388 0.58 13.36 5.31
C GLN A 388 0.80 12.66 6.66
N VAL A 389 -0.23 12.59 7.50
CA VAL A 389 -0.11 12.09 8.88
C VAL A 389 -1.33 11.25 9.30
N GLN A 390 -1.17 10.41 10.31
CA GLN A 390 -2.29 9.72 10.94
C GLN A 390 -3.16 10.75 11.69
N PHE A 391 -4.47 10.74 11.45
CA PHE A 391 -5.42 11.57 12.20
C PHE A 391 -6.81 10.92 12.23
N SER A 392 -7.33 10.65 13.42
CA SER A 392 -8.65 10.06 13.66
C SER A 392 -9.24 10.54 15.00
N LEU A 393 -10.44 10.08 15.33
CA LEU A 393 -11.03 10.27 16.67
C LEU A 393 -10.23 9.60 17.80
N VAL A 394 -9.43 8.59 17.47
CA VAL A 394 -8.59 7.83 18.42
C VAL A 394 -7.15 8.35 18.44
N ASP A 395 -6.68 8.92 17.33
CA ASP A 395 -5.38 9.57 17.24
C ASP A 395 -5.54 11.04 16.85
N SER A 396 -5.66 11.90 17.86
CA SER A 396 -5.81 13.34 17.71
C SER A 396 -4.50 14.11 17.91
N ARG A 397 -3.33 13.44 17.88
CA ARG A 397 -2.02 14.08 18.07
C ARG A 397 -1.79 15.32 17.18
N PRO A 398 -2.19 15.33 15.89
CA PRO A 398 -2.04 16.52 15.05
C PRO A 398 -2.77 17.78 15.57
N ALA A 399 -3.79 17.61 16.41
CA ALA A 399 -4.59 18.72 16.94
C ALA A 399 -3.90 19.55 18.02
N TYR A 400 -2.84 19.04 18.65
CA TYR A 400 -2.17 19.71 19.77
C TYR A 400 -1.15 20.76 19.31
N LYS A 401 -0.11 20.34 18.57
CA LYS A 401 1.00 21.22 18.16
C LYS A 401 1.00 21.47 16.65
N MET A 402 0.84 20.42 15.86
CA MET A 402 1.01 20.45 14.39
C MET A 402 0.05 21.40 13.69
N GLY A 403 -1.22 21.43 14.10
CA GLY A 403 -2.23 22.33 13.52
C GLY A 403 -1.81 23.81 13.51
N LYS A 404 -1.12 24.27 14.57
CA LYS A 404 -0.62 25.65 14.65
C LYS A 404 0.48 25.94 13.62
N ILE A 405 1.42 25.00 13.43
CA ILE A 405 2.47 25.12 12.40
C ILE A 405 1.86 25.06 11.01
N CYS A 406 0.87 24.19 10.80
CA CYS A 406 0.16 24.11 9.53
C CYS A 406 -0.49 25.44 9.15
N MET A 407 -1.22 26.05 10.08
CA MET A 407 -1.85 27.36 9.85
C MET A 407 -0.83 28.47 9.65
N LYS A 408 0.27 28.49 10.43
CA LYS A 408 1.34 29.51 10.33
C LYS A 408 2.02 29.50 8.95
N HIS A 409 2.25 28.32 8.38
CA HIS A 409 3.02 28.16 7.15
C HIS A 409 2.16 27.82 5.91
N GLY A 410 0.83 27.79 6.06
CA GLY A 410 -0.08 27.46 4.96
C GLY A 410 0.00 26.00 4.50
N ILE A 411 0.44 25.09 5.38
CA ILE A 411 0.54 23.65 5.09
C ILE A 411 -0.82 23.00 5.36
N LYS A 412 -1.24 22.08 4.48
CA LYS A 412 -2.45 21.27 4.67
C LYS A 412 -2.10 19.84 5.09
N LEU A 413 -2.90 19.27 5.99
CA LEU A 413 -2.79 17.86 6.33
C LEU A 413 -3.54 17.01 5.32
N LEU A 414 -2.90 15.93 4.85
CA LEU A 414 -3.56 14.82 4.17
C LEU A 414 -3.61 13.66 5.17
N THR A 415 -4.79 13.25 5.61
CA THR A 415 -4.88 12.35 6.76
C THR A 415 -5.13 10.90 6.33
N TYR A 416 -4.35 9.97 6.86
CA TYR A 416 -4.64 8.52 6.74
C TYR A 416 -5.03 7.95 8.10
N GLY A 417 -5.47 6.68 8.11
CA GLY A 417 -5.81 5.98 9.36
C GLY A 417 -7.05 6.52 10.06
N THR A 418 -7.79 7.43 9.41
CA THR A 418 -9.01 8.05 9.93
C THR A 418 -10.07 7.04 10.37
N LEU A 419 -10.12 5.88 9.71
CA LEU A 419 -11.05 4.79 10.02
C LEU A 419 -10.41 3.59 10.73
N LEU A 420 -9.15 3.71 11.19
CA LEU A 420 -8.45 2.69 11.99
C LEU A 420 -8.43 1.30 11.34
N GLY A 421 -8.07 1.21 10.05
CA GLY A 421 -8.09 -0.06 9.32
C GLY A 421 -9.49 -0.65 9.14
N GLY A 422 -10.54 0.16 9.32
CA GLY A 422 -11.94 -0.25 9.26
C GLY A 422 -12.54 -0.65 10.60
N PHE A 423 -11.90 -0.35 11.73
CA PHE A 423 -12.51 -0.50 13.07
C PHE A 423 -13.63 0.50 13.32
N ILE A 424 -13.54 1.70 12.74
CA ILE A 424 -14.65 2.66 12.75
C ILE A 424 -15.61 2.30 11.64
N ALA A 425 -16.48 1.32 11.89
CA ALA A 425 -17.53 0.85 10.98
C ALA A 425 -18.61 0.10 11.77
N GLU A 426 -19.83 0.06 11.24
CA GLU A 426 -20.99 -0.59 11.86
C GLU A 426 -20.75 -2.06 12.18
N LYS A 427 -19.93 -2.76 11.37
CA LYS A 427 -19.60 -4.18 11.59
C LYS A 427 -18.91 -4.46 12.93
N TRP A 428 -18.29 -3.45 13.55
CA TRP A 428 -17.60 -3.56 14.84
C TRP A 428 -18.44 -3.09 16.02
N LEU A 429 -19.61 -2.49 15.77
CA LEU A 429 -20.49 -1.99 16.81
C LEU A 429 -21.10 -3.17 17.59
N GLY A 430 -20.84 -3.21 18.89
CA GLY A 430 -21.28 -4.29 19.78
C GLY A 430 -20.46 -5.58 19.65
N SER A 431 -19.40 -5.59 18.83
CA SER A 431 -18.54 -6.76 18.68
C SER A 431 -17.65 -7.00 19.90
N PRO A 432 -17.36 -8.26 20.26
CA PRO A 432 -16.35 -8.56 21.25
C PRO A 432 -14.98 -8.06 20.78
N GLU A 433 -14.06 -7.96 21.73
CA GLU A 433 -12.67 -7.65 21.45
C GLU A 433 -12.07 -8.69 20.48
N PRO A 434 -11.45 -8.26 19.37
CA PRO A 434 -10.97 -9.19 18.36
C PRO A 434 -9.76 -9.98 18.84
N GLU A 435 -9.68 -11.25 18.44
CA GLU A 435 -8.43 -12.01 18.52
C GLU A 435 -7.46 -11.50 17.45
N LEU A 436 -6.50 -10.67 17.86
CA LEU A 436 -5.61 -9.90 16.98
C LEU A 436 -4.92 -10.71 15.88
N PHE A 437 -4.52 -11.94 16.18
CA PHE A 437 -3.75 -12.76 15.27
C PHE A 437 -4.55 -13.86 14.59
N SER A 438 -5.88 -13.82 14.70
CA SER A 438 -6.78 -14.64 13.87
C SER A 438 -6.69 -14.24 12.38
N ASN A 439 -7.23 -15.09 11.51
CA ASN A 439 -7.22 -14.89 10.06
C ASN A 439 -8.15 -13.75 9.58
N ASP A 440 -9.14 -13.36 10.39
CA ASP A 440 -10.10 -12.31 10.05
C ASP A 440 -9.58 -10.90 10.34
N ILE A 441 -8.42 -10.80 11.01
CA ILE A 441 -7.78 -9.53 11.35
C ILE A 441 -6.64 -9.24 10.37
N THR A 442 -6.80 -8.13 9.65
CA THR A 442 -5.78 -7.63 8.72
C THR A 442 -4.56 -7.05 9.46
N PRO A 443 -3.38 -7.00 8.82
CA PRO A 443 -2.20 -6.38 9.43
C PRO A 443 -2.43 -4.93 9.92
N SER A 444 -3.24 -4.15 9.19
CA SER A 444 -3.56 -2.78 9.58
C SER A 444 -4.43 -2.74 10.82
N GLN A 445 -5.42 -3.63 10.94
CA GLN A 445 -6.22 -3.73 12.15
C GLN A 445 -5.36 -4.08 13.36
N ARG A 446 -4.38 -5.00 13.25
CA ARG A 446 -3.46 -5.29 14.36
C ARG A 446 -2.79 -4.03 14.89
N LYS A 447 -2.23 -3.23 13.98
CA LYS A 447 -1.62 -1.94 14.30
C LYS A 447 -2.62 -0.97 14.95
N TYR A 448 -3.79 -0.76 14.35
CA TYR A 448 -4.74 0.23 14.85
C TYR A 448 -5.43 -0.21 16.15
N TYR A 449 -5.46 -1.51 16.44
CA TYR A 449 -5.92 -1.99 17.73
C TYR A 449 -4.98 -1.57 18.86
N GLU A 450 -3.66 -1.60 18.67
CA GLU A 450 -2.72 -1.03 19.64
C GLU A 450 -2.96 0.47 19.85
N MET A 451 -3.31 1.22 18.79
CA MET A 451 -3.70 2.62 18.92
C MET A 451 -4.97 2.81 19.76
N ILE A 452 -5.98 1.95 19.58
CA ILE A 452 -7.20 1.93 20.41
C ILE A 452 -6.85 1.67 21.88
N LEU A 453 -5.95 0.71 22.15
CA LEU A 453 -5.52 0.40 23.51
C LEU A 453 -4.66 1.52 24.12
N ASN A 454 -3.81 2.20 23.36
CA ASN A 454 -3.08 3.35 23.87
C ASN A 454 -4.02 4.53 24.18
N TRP A 455 -5.00 4.77 23.32
CA TRP A 455 -6.01 5.81 23.51
C TRP A 455 -6.94 5.52 24.70
N GLY A 456 -7.36 4.28 24.90
CA GLY A 456 -8.31 3.93 25.96
C GLY A 456 -8.42 2.42 26.17
N SER A 457 -9.61 1.87 25.96
CA SER A 457 -9.87 0.42 26.02
C SER A 457 -10.84 0.04 24.92
N TRP A 458 -10.94 -1.26 24.60
CA TRP A 458 -11.96 -1.73 23.66
C TRP A 458 -13.37 -1.35 24.10
N SER A 459 -13.68 -1.43 25.40
CA SER A 459 -14.97 -1.01 25.95
C SER A 459 -15.26 0.46 25.69
N LEU A 460 -14.28 1.34 25.90
CA LEU A 460 -14.43 2.78 25.65
C LEU A 460 -14.54 3.08 24.14
N PHE A 461 -13.84 2.29 23.30
CA PHE A 461 -13.99 2.35 21.85
C PHE A 461 -15.40 1.92 21.40
N GLN A 462 -16.01 0.92 22.04
CA GLN A 462 -17.41 0.55 21.79
C GLN A 462 -18.39 1.65 22.20
N GLU A 463 -18.13 2.38 23.29
CA GLU A 463 -18.91 3.58 23.65
C GLU A 463 -18.79 4.66 22.57
N LEU A 464 -17.59 4.91 22.04
CA LEU A 464 -17.39 5.81 20.91
C LEU A 464 -18.21 5.37 19.69
N LEU A 465 -18.16 4.09 19.31
CA LEU A 465 -18.94 3.59 18.16
C LEU A 465 -20.47 3.78 18.35
N ARG A 466 -21.00 3.61 19.58
CA ARG A 466 -22.42 3.88 19.87
C ARG A 466 -22.78 5.36 19.74
N VAL A 467 -21.90 6.24 20.21
CA VAL A 467 -22.06 7.70 20.03
C VAL A 467 -22.06 8.05 18.55
N LEU A 468 -21.08 7.55 17.79
CA LEU A 468 -21.01 7.78 16.35
C LEU A 468 -22.24 7.22 15.62
N LYS A 469 -22.76 6.06 16.04
CA LYS A 469 -24.00 5.50 15.48
C LYS A 469 -25.20 6.40 15.71
N THR A 470 -25.32 6.97 16.91
CA THR A 470 -26.42 7.88 17.25
C THR A 470 -26.39 9.14 16.37
N ILE A 471 -25.20 9.71 16.18
CA ILE A 471 -24.99 10.86 15.29
C ILE A 471 -25.26 10.47 13.83
N ALA A 472 -24.77 9.30 13.40
CA ALA A 472 -24.96 8.79 12.05
C ALA A 472 -26.45 8.61 11.72
N ASP A 473 -27.25 8.07 12.64
CA ASP A 473 -28.69 7.91 12.50
C ASP A 473 -29.42 9.26 12.41
N LYS A 474 -29.03 10.22 13.24
CA LYS A 474 -29.57 11.59 13.22
C LYS A 474 -29.38 12.26 11.86
N HIS A 475 -28.23 12.03 11.20
CA HIS A 475 -27.88 12.65 9.92
C HIS A 475 -28.12 11.76 8.69
N ASN A 476 -28.64 10.53 8.87
CA ASN A 476 -28.84 9.53 7.81
C ASN A 476 -27.57 9.24 7.00
N VAL A 477 -26.45 9.05 7.70
CA VAL A 477 -25.13 8.71 7.17
C VAL A 477 -24.57 7.50 7.90
N SER A 478 -23.37 7.04 7.55
CA SER A 478 -22.68 5.96 8.27
C SER A 478 -21.77 6.48 9.40
N ILE A 479 -21.36 5.58 10.30
CA ILE A 479 -20.36 5.85 11.35
C ILE A 479 -19.05 6.34 10.72
N THR A 480 -18.68 5.80 9.55
CA THR A 480 -17.47 6.22 8.82
C THR A 480 -17.58 7.68 8.37
N ASN A 481 -18.74 8.11 7.86
CA ASN A 481 -18.97 9.50 7.45
C ASN A 481 -18.81 10.48 8.63
N VAL A 482 -19.37 10.16 9.81
CA VAL A 482 -19.25 11.01 11.01
C VAL A 482 -17.79 11.16 11.41
N ALA A 483 -17.03 10.07 11.45
CA ALA A 483 -15.62 10.09 11.81
C ALA A 483 -14.75 10.84 10.78
N THR A 484 -14.99 10.63 9.49
CA THR A 484 -14.31 11.36 8.41
C THR A 484 -14.62 12.85 8.49
N ARG A 485 -15.89 13.22 8.71
CA ARG A 485 -16.31 14.62 8.84
C ARG A 485 -15.66 15.31 10.03
N TRP A 486 -15.57 14.63 11.18
CA TRP A 486 -14.88 15.17 12.36
C TRP A 486 -13.44 15.58 12.05
N VAL A 487 -12.69 14.76 11.29
CA VAL A 487 -11.32 15.10 10.85
C VAL A 487 -11.33 16.24 9.82
N LEU A 488 -12.25 16.24 8.86
CA LEU A 488 -12.37 17.29 7.85
C LEU A 488 -12.78 18.66 8.43
N ASP A 489 -13.33 18.74 9.64
CA ASP A 489 -13.70 20.01 10.26
C ASP A 489 -12.51 20.83 10.77
N PHE A 490 -11.35 20.21 10.91
CA PHE A 490 -10.14 20.95 11.26
C PHE A 490 -9.67 21.82 10.07
N PRO A 491 -9.45 23.14 10.26
CA PRO A 491 -9.21 24.07 9.14
C PRO A 491 -7.88 23.84 8.39
N TYR A 492 -6.94 23.17 9.05
CA TYR A 492 -5.66 22.76 8.47
C TYR A 492 -5.71 21.40 7.78
N VAL A 493 -6.81 20.65 7.85
CA VAL A 493 -6.97 19.39 7.10
C VAL A 493 -7.44 19.71 5.67
N GLY A 494 -6.60 19.37 4.69
CA GLY A 494 -6.94 19.50 3.28
C GLY A 494 -7.89 18.40 2.84
N ALA A 495 -7.47 17.15 3.04
CA ALA A 495 -8.23 15.97 2.64
C ALA A 495 -8.01 14.77 3.57
N VAL A 496 -9.00 13.87 3.58
CA VAL A 496 -8.88 12.51 4.16
C VAL A 496 -8.60 11.52 3.04
N ILE A 497 -7.59 10.66 3.25
CA ILE A 497 -7.25 9.56 2.33
C ILE A 497 -8.10 8.35 2.70
N VAL A 498 -9.04 8.00 1.83
CA VAL A 498 -9.92 6.84 2.00
C VAL A 498 -9.38 5.68 1.17
N GLY A 499 -9.02 4.60 1.85
CA GLY A 499 -8.56 3.38 1.18
C GLY A 499 -9.74 2.59 0.59
N THR A 500 -9.56 2.10 -0.64
CA THR A 500 -10.49 1.15 -1.28
C THR A 500 -9.69 -0.09 -1.71
N ARG A 501 -10.24 -1.30 -1.50
CA ARG A 501 -9.65 -2.50 -2.13
C ARG A 501 -10.02 -2.49 -3.62
N TRP A 502 -9.12 -1.96 -4.43
CA TRP A 502 -9.35 -1.70 -5.85
C TRP A 502 -9.73 -2.97 -6.62
N GLY A 503 -10.90 -2.92 -7.27
CA GLY A 503 -11.57 -3.99 -7.98
C GLY A 503 -12.24 -5.06 -7.11
N VAL A 504 -12.19 -4.92 -5.77
CA VAL A 504 -12.69 -5.92 -4.81
C VAL A 504 -13.86 -5.39 -3.98
N SER A 505 -13.79 -4.16 -3.49
CA SER A 505 -14.87 -3.52 -2.71
C SER A 505 -15.13 -2.12 -3.23
N ASP A 506 -16.36 -1.63 -3.05
CA ASP A 506 -16.77 -0.30 -3.48
C ASP A 506 -17.63 0.36 -2.41
N ASN A 507 -17.16 1.51 -1.91
CA ASN A 507 -17.86 2.30 -0.88
C ASN A 507 -18.02 3.76 -1.34
N ALA A 508 -17.92 4.03 -2.64
CA ALA A 508 -17.80 5.39 -3.16
C ALA A 508 -19.01 6.26 -2.82
N GLU A 509 -20.22 5.74 -3.05
CA GLU A 509 -21.48 6.45 -2.76
C GLU A 509 -21.61 6.78 -1.28
N ASP A 510 -21.26 5.86 -0.39
CA ASP A 510 -21.32 6.10 1.05
C ASP A 510 -20.27 7.13 1.49
N ASN A 511 -19.02 7.01 1.02
CA ASN A 511 -17.96 7.97 1.32
C ASN A 511 -18.35 9.40 0.93
N LEU A 512 -19.04 9.59 -0.20
CA LEU A 512 -19.50 10.89 -0.67
C LEU A 512 -20.53 11.56 0.24
N LYS A 513 -21.28 10.79 1.05
CA LYS A 513 -22.22 11.35 2.06
C LYS A 513 -21.50 12.10 3.19
N THR A 514 -20.18 11.99 3.28
CA THR A 514 -19.38 12.85 4.16
C THR A 514 -19.50 14.32 3.76
N TYR A 515 -19.64 14.60 2.47
CA TYR A 515 -19.83 15.97 1.98
C TYR A 515 -21.22 16.47 2.32
N GLY A 516 -21.31 17.73 2.76
CA GLY A 516 -22.56 18.34 3.21
C GLY A 516 -22.99 17.98 4.63
N LEU A 517 -22.41 16.93 5.23
CA LEU A 517 -22.60 16.63 6.65
C LEU A 517 -22.08 17.80 7.50
N LYS A 518 -22.83 18.19 8.54
CA LYS A 518 -22.41 19.21 9.50
C LYS A 518 -22.68 18.69 10.90
N LEU A 519 -21.62 18.49 11.68
CA LEU A 519 -21.73 18.14 13.09
C LEU A 519 -22.08 19.40 13.89
N ASP A 520 -23.23 19.36 14.57
CA ASP A 520 -23.65 20.45 15.45
C ASP A 520 -23.01 20.34 16.85
N ASP A 521 -23.31 21.30 17.71
CA ASP A 521 -22.70 21.39 19.04
C ASP A 521 -23.08 20.19 19.92
N THR A 522 -24.29 19.62 19.73
CA THR A 522 -24.71 18.41 20.44
C THR A 522 -23.90 17.21 19.98
N ASP A 523 -23.72 17.04 18.67
CA ASP A 523 -22.92 15.95 18.11
C ASP A 523 -21.47 16.01 18.63
N ARG A 524 -20.88 17.22 18.66
CA ARG A 524 -19.53 17.46 19.15
C ARG A 524 -19.41 17.19 20.65
N ALA A 525 -20.38 17.63 21.44
CA ALA A 525 -20.40 17.39 22.88
C ALA A 525 -20.46 15.89 23.22
N MET A 526 -21.26 15.10 22.48
CA MET A 526 -21.33 13.64 22.67
C MET A 526 -19.99 12.95 22.40
N ILE A 527 -19.30 13.36 21.33
CA ILE A 527 -17.96 12.84 21.01
C ILE A 527 -16.97 13.24 22.12
N GLU A 528 -17.02 14.50 22.55
CA GLU A 528 -16.12 15.05 23.56
C GLU A 528 -16.29 14.36 24.93
N GLU A 529 -17.51 13.99 25.33
CA GLU A 529 -17.76 13.24 26.56
C GLU A 529 -17.03 11.89 26.62
N VAL A 530 -16.92 11.21 25.47
CA VAL A 530 -16.11 9.99 25.36
C VAL A 530 -14.63 10.35 25.38
N GLN A 531 -14.21 11.33 24.58
CA GLN A 531 -12.81 11.74 24.48
C GLN A 531 -12.22 12.26 25.80
N ALA A 532 -13.02 12.87 26.67
CA ALA A 532 -12.59 13.35 27.98
C ALA A 532 -12.21 12.22 28.96
N ARG A 533 -12.65 10.98 28.69
CA ARG A 533 -12.34 9.79 29.49
C ARG A 533 -11.18 8.96 28.93
N THR A 534 -10.49 9.46 27.91
CA THR A 534 -9.42 8.75 27.21
C THR A 534 -8.06 9.35 27.55
N ARG A 535 -6.99 8.71 27.06
CA ARG A 535 -5.60 9.17 27.15
C ARG A 535 -5.18 9.99 25.93
N ARG A 536 -6.13 10.61 25.19
CA ARG A 536 -5.84 11.30 23.92
C ARG A 536 -4.75 12.37 24.02
N ASP A 537 -4.64 13.04 25.16
CA ASP A 537 -3.67 14.10 25.46
C ASP A 537 -2.29 13.57 25.83
N GLN A 538 -2.22 12.31 26.29
CA GLN A 538 -0.98 11.61 26.62
C GLN A 538 -0.38 10.87 25.42
N LEU A 539 -1.14 10.67 24.34
CA LEU A 539 -0.67 9.94 23.16
C LEU A 539 0.59 10.56 22.54
N ILE A 540 0.73 11.88 22.60
CA ILE A 540 1.92 12.57 22.07
C ILE A 540 3.18 12.24 22.87
N ASP A 541 3.06 12.03 24.18
CA ASP A 541 4.17 11.67 25.06
C ASP A 541 4.46 10.17 24.98
N LEU A 542 3.42 9.34 24.78
CA LEU A 542 3.53 7.89 24.65
C LEU A 542 4.10 7.44 23.30
N LEU A 543 3.65 8.05 22.21
CA LEU A 543 3.93 7.59 20.83
C LEU A 543 4.73 8.59 20.00
N GLY A 544 5.07 9.76 20.57
CA GLY A 544 5.62 10.88 19.84
C GLY A 544 4.57 11.64 19.02
N ASP A 545 5.01 12.73 18.38
CA ASP A 545 4.16 13.68 17.64
C ASP A 545 3.36 13.05 16.49
N CYS A 546 4.05 12.44 15.53
CA CYS A 546 3.43 11.65 14.48
C CYS A 546 4.39 10.63 13.87
N GLY A 547 3.83 9.58 13.27
CA GLY A 547 4.56 8.68 12.39
C GLY A 547 5.58 7.78 13.09
N GLY A 548 5.73 7.87 14.41
CA GLY A 548 6.58 6.97 15.20
C GLY A 548 6.13 5.52 15.09
N GLU A 549 4.84 5.29 14.85
CA GLU A 549 4.29 3.96 14.60
C GLU A 549 4.55 3.41 13.19
N TYR A 550 5.13 4.21 12.27
CA TYR A 550 5.48 3.82 10.90
C TYR A 550 6.98 3.90 10.60
N ARG A 551 7.73 4.58 11.47
CA ARG A 551 9.19 4.48 11.54
C ARG A 551 9.53 3.26 12.39
#